data_AF-A0A7G5C2U9-F1
#
_entry.id   AF-A0A7G5C2U9-F1
#
_cell.length_a   1.000
_cell.length_b   1.000
_cell.length_c   1.000
_cell.angle_alpha   90.00
_cell.angle_beta   90.00
_cell.angle_gamma   90.00
#
_symmetry.space_group_name_H-M   'P 1'
#
loop_
_entity.id
_entity.type
_entity.pdbx_description
1 polymer ?
#
loop_
_entity_poly.entity_id
_entity_poly.type
_entity_poly.pdbx_seq_one_letter_code
_entity_poly.pdbx_strand_id
1 'polypeptide(L)'
;MLNPTNWTTAFACAVNLLTGYLFMKSASTKWRNPLNFILLLSRFKWPLPFLGARQLAYGVMLTETLLAAAFSFNLGNGYRQPLAGIVLISFTVFLLRNRTAFQTGGCACFGDHSNLNRFPVIRNLMLIMLLLNPITLGVSLSPLQSTLQGSLFVVAAAAGFAMNRLRRSSDPSKQPLPTEALEHPILYVSYRLNGFKEADRLLSEPSSRVLFVVLEAPIWIFNLKQLRWSSHRVVASNGSFPGREAFLLHRDPRGNIKRFSEWYAYLQMDIGVTEKGQVQ
;
A
#
# COMPACT_ATOMS: atom_id res chain seq x y z
N MET A 1 43.55 -2.93 -22.21
CA MET A 1 43.17 -4.06 -21.33
C MET A 1 42.43 -3.50 -20.12
N LEU A 2 41.13 -3.76 -19.98
CA LEU A 2 40.37 -3.37 -18.80
C LEU A 2 40.70 -4.35 -17.67
N ASN A 3 41.12 -3.84 -16.52
CA ASN A 3 41.43 -4.66 -15.35
C ASN A 3 40.16 -5.43 -14.93
N PRO A 4 40.18 -6.77 -14.80
CA PRO A 4 38.99 -7.58 -14.48
C PRO A 4 38.34 -7.18 -13.14
N THR A 5 39.09 -6.55 -12.24
CA THR A 5 38.62 -5.99 -10.97
C THR A 5 37.64 -4.82 -11.13
N ASN A 6 37.64 -4.12 -12.27
CA ASN A 6 36.73 -2.99 -12.51
C ASN A 6 35.30 -3.46 -12.83
N TRP A 7 35.14 -4.63 -13.46
CA TRP A 7 33.82 -5.14 -13.83
C TRP A 7 33.06 -5.72 -12.64
N THR A 8 33.74 -6.44 -11.76
CA THR A 8 33.10 -7.03 -10.56
C THR A 8 32.68 -5.96 -9.55
N THR A 9 33.48 -4.90 -9.40
CA THR A 9 33.15 -3.73 -8.55
C THR A 9 31.97 -2.93 -9.12
N ALA A 10 31.97 -2.65 -10.42
CA ALA A 10 30.85 -2.00 -11.09
C ALA A 10 29.55 -2.81 -10.97
N PHE A 11 29.63 -4.13 -11.17
CA PHE A 11 28.50 -5.03 -11.02
C PHE A 11 27.97 -5.04 -9.57
N ALA A 12 28.84 -5.14 -8.56
CA ALA A 12 28.44 -5.09 -7.16
C ALA A 12 27.76 -3.76 -6.79
N CYS A 13 28.27 -2.63 -7.30
CA CYS A 13 27.67 -1.30 -7.15
C CYS A 13 26.26 -1.25 -7.78
N ALA A 14 26.11 -1.75 -9.00
CA ALA A 14 24.83 -1.82 -9.69
C ALA A 14 23.81 -2.68 -8.94
N VAL A 15 24.23 -3.84 -8.43
CA VAL A 15 23.38 -4.72 -7.61
C VAL A 15 22.95 -4.03 -6.31
N ASN A 16 23.86 -3.35 -5.61
CA ASN A 16 23.54 -2.61 -4.39
C ASN A 16 22.53 -1.49 -4.66
N LEU A 17 22.74 -0.69 -5.70
CA LEU A 17 21.84 0.41 -6.08
C LEU A 17 20.46 -0.11 -6.47
N LEU A 18 20.40 -1.17 -7.29
CA LEU A 18 19.14 -1.78 -7.70
C LEU A 18 18.37 -2.33 -6.49
N THR A 19 19.06 -3.03 -5.59
CA THR A 19 18.47 -3.58 -4.36
C THR A 19 17.97 -2.46 -3.44
N GLY A 20 18.79 -1.42 -3.22
CA GLY A 20 18.43 -0.25 -2.43
C GLY A 20 17.21 0.47 -3.00
N TYR A 21 17.15 0.64 -4.33
CA TYR A 21 16.00 1.20 -5.03
C TYR A 21 14.73 0.37 -4.83
N LEU A 22 14.80 -0.96 -4.92
CA LEU A 22 13.63 -1.83 -4.75
C LEU A 22 13.09 -1.79 -3.32
N PHE A 23 13.96 -1.81 -2.31
CA PHE A 23 13.54 -1.62 -0.91
C PHE A 23 12.96 -0.22 -0.68
N MET A 24 13.59 0.83 -1.21
CA MET A 24 13.06 2.20 -1.12
C MET A 24 11.69 2.31 -1.77
N LYS A 25 11.50 1.71 -2.95
CA LYS A 25 10.21 1.68 -3.63
C LYS A 25 9.17 0.95 -2.78
N SER A 26 9.51 -0.22 -2.24
CA SER A 26 8.66 -1.00 -1.33
C SER A 26 8.23 -0.16 -0.12
N ALA A 27 9.19 0.41 0.61
CA ALA A 27 8.94 1.26 1.77
C ALA A 27 8.10 2.49 1.41
N SER A 28 8.43 3.19 0.32
CA SER A 28 7.73 4.41 -0.10
C SER A 28 6.25 4.16 -0.42
N THR A 29 5.92 3.00 -0.98
CA THR A 29 4.52 2.65 -1.26
C THR A 29 3.73 2.45 0.04
N LYS A 30 4.36 1.86 1.07
CA LYS A 30 3.75 1.65 2.39
C LYS A 30 3.65 2.96 3.17
N TRP A 31 4.69 3.79 3.17
CA TRP A 31 4.70 5.10 3.83
C TRP A 31 3.66 6.07 3.26
N ARG A 32 3.30 5.94 1.97
CA ARG A 32 2.23 6.76 1.36
C ARG A 32 0.84 6.47 1.92
N ASN A 33 0.58 5.25 2.40
CA ASN A 33 -0.70 4.87 2.98
C ASN A 33 -0.49 3.83 4.10
N PRO A 34 0.02 4.24 5.26
CA PRO A 34 0.38 3.31 6.33
C PRO A 34 -0.84 2.62 6.92
N LEU A 35 -1.99 3.30 6.95
CA LEU A 35 -3.24 2.75 7.47
C LEU A 35 -3.73 1.57 6.62
N ASN A 36 -3.68 1.70 5.30
CA ASN A 36 -4.04 0.60 4.41
C ASN A 36 -3.10 -0.60 4.59
N PHE A 37 -1.80 -0.36 4.81
CA PHE A 37 -0.88 -1.45 5.12
C PHE A 37 -1.17 -2.09 6.49
N ILE A 38 -1.48 -1.31 7.52
CA ILE A 38 -1.90 -1.82 8.84
C ILE A 38 -3.15 -2.69 8.72
N LEU A 39 -4.17 -2.21 7.99
CA LEU A 39 -5.38 -2.97 7.71
C LEU A 39 -5.11 -4.24 6.90
N LEU A 40 -4.20 -4.16 5.93
CA LEU A 40 -3.80 -5.34 5.17
C LEU A 40 -3.22 -6.38 6.12
N LEU A 41 -2.30 -5.98 7.01
CA LEU A 41 -1.70 -6.88 7.98
C LEU A 41 -2.70 -7.42 9.01
N SER A 42 -3.70 -6.65 9.43
CA SER A 42 -4.69 -7.11 10.41
C SER A 42 -5.61 -8.23 9.92
N ARG A 43 -5.67 -8.46 8.60
CA ARG A 43 -6.43 -9.57 7.99
C ARG A 43 -5.81 -10.94 8.22
N PHE A 44 -4.53 -10.99 8.57
CA PHE A 44 -3.80 -12.25 8.72
C PHE A 44 -3.79 -12.70 10.18
N LYS A 45 -3.87 -14.02 10.38
CA LYS A 45 -3.67 -14.63 11.69
C LYS A 45 -2.17 -14.69 11.97
N TRP A 46 -1.68 -13.76 12.78
CA TRP A 46 -0.27 -13.71 13.16
C TRP A 46 0.06 -14.78 14.21
N PRO A 47 1.21 -15.45 14.11
CA PRO A 47 1.64 -16.41 15.11
C PRO A 47 2.09 -15.76 16.43
N LEU A 48 2.32 -14.45 16.45
CA LEU A 48 2.81 -13.70 17.61
C LEU A 48 1.64 -12.95 18.26
N PRO A 49 1.09 -13.42 19.40
CA PRO A 49 -0.09 -12.81 20.02
C PRO A 49 0.18 -11.41 20.61
N PHE A 50 1.45 -11.05 20.82
CA PHE A 50 1.85 -9.81 21.50
C PHE A 50 2.19 -8.65 20.54
N LEU A 51 2.41 -8.90 19.25
CA LEU A 51 2.58 -7.82 18.27
C LEU A 51 1.26 -7.50 17.59
N GLY A 52 0.74 -6.31 17.85
CA GLY A 52 -0.35 -5.76 17.07
C GLY A 52 0.07 -5.53 15.61
N ALA A 53 -0.91 -5.56 14.70
CA ALA A 53 -0.71 -5.30 13.27
C ALA A 53 -0.04 -3.95 13.00
N ARG A 54 -0.26 -2.97 13.89
CA ARG A 54 0.36 -1.64 13.82
C ARG A 54 1.88 -1.69 14.05
N GLN A 55 2.33 -2.39 15.09
CA GLN A 55 3.75 -2.54 15.40
C GLN A 55 4.47 -3.30 14.27
N LEU A 56 3.85 -4.36 13.75
CA LEU A 56 4.37 -5.10 12.59
C LEU A 56 4.45 -4.22 11.34
N ALA A 57 3.42 -3.41 11.06
CA ALA A 57 3.40 -2.52 9.92
C ALA A 57 4.57 -1.53 9.95
N TYR A 58 4.74 -0.82 11.07
CA TYR A 58 5.84 0.13 11.23
C TYR A 58 7.20 -0.57 11.27
N GLY A 59 7.30 -1.75 11.90
CA GLY A 59 8.51 -2.56 11.90
C GLY A 59 8.95 -2.91 10.48
N VAL A 60 8.03 -3.42 9.66
CA VAL A 60 8.29 -3.72 8.25
C VAL A 60 8.72 -2.48 7.46
N MET A 61 7.99 -1.37 7.59
CA MET A 61 8.33 -0.12 6.90
C MET A 61 9.72 0.40 7.30
N LEU A 62 10.03 0.35 8.59
CA LEU A 62 11.31 0.76 9.13
C LEU A 62 12.44 -0.15 8.64
N THR A 63 12.27 -1.47 8.72
CA THR A 63 13.24 -2.45 8.23
C THR A 63 13.51 -2.28 6.73
N GLU A 64 12.48 -2.11 5.90
CA GLU A 64 12.66 -1.85 4.47
C GLU A 64 13.40 -0.52 4.20
N THR A 65 13.12 0.51 4.99
CA THR A 65 13.80 1.82 4.89
C THR A 65 15.28 1.72 5.28
N LEU A 66 15.57 0.99 6.37
CA LEU A 66 16.94 0.74 6.83
C LEU A 66 17.73 -0.11 5.84
N LEU A 67 17.12 -1.15 5.27
CA LEU A 67 17.74 -1.95 4.20
C LEU A 67 18.00 -1.10 2.97
N ALA A 68 17.05 -0.26 2.55
CA ALA A 68 17.25 0.66 1.44
C ALA A 68 18.47 1.57 1.67
N ALA A 69 18.60 2.16 2.86
CA ALA A 69 19.76 2.96 3.22
C ALA A 69 21.05 2.12 3.28
N ALA A 70 21.01 0.93 3.89
CA ALA A 70 22.18 0.07 4.03
C ALA A 70 22.76 -0.37 2.67
N PHE A 71 21.90 -0.72 1.70
CA PHE A 71 22.37 -1.02 0.35
C PHE A 71 22.85 0.21 -0.39
N SER A 72 22.14 1.34 -0.29
CA SER A 72 22.46 2.55 -1.06
C SER A 72 23.76 3.22 -0.62
N PHE A 73 24.02 3.27 0.69
CA PHE A 73 25.22 3.85 1.29
C PHE A 73 26.32 2.81 1.56
N ASN A 74 26.11 1.55 1.16
CA ASN A 74 27.03 0.45 1.44
C ASN A 74 27.31 0.25 2.95
N LEU A 75 26.35 0.56 3.84
CA LEU A 75 26.49 0.40 5.28
C LEU A 75 26.41 -1.08 5.69
N GLY A 76 27.06 -1.44 6.80
CA GLY A 76 26.98 -2.79 7.38
C GLY A 76 27.48 -3.88 6.43
N ASN A 77 28.66 -3.68 5.86
CA ASN A 77 29.27 -4.62 4.91
C ASN A 77 29.35 -6.03 5.54
N GLY A 78 28.93 -7.06 4.80
CA GLY A 78 28.82 -8.44 5.30
C GLY A 78 27.50 -8.78 6.00
N TYR A 79 26.89 -7.87 6.76
CA TYR A 79 25.64 -8.14 7.49
C TYR A 79 24.36 -7.78 6.71
N ARG A 80 24.41 -6.80 5.82
CA ARG A 80 23.21 -6.34 5.10
C ARG A 80 22.60 -7.40 4.17
N GLN A 81 23.43 -8.26 3.54
CA GLN A 81 22.95 -9.30 2.64
C GLN A 81 22.20 -10.41 3.38
N PRO A 82 22.75 -11.04 4.45
CA PRO A 82 22.01 -12.05 5.21
C PRO A 82 20.76 -11.46 5.87
N LEU A 83 20.81 -10.22 6.38
CA LEU A 83 19.62 -9.56 6.93
C LEU A 83 18.52 -9.38 5.87
N ALA A 84 18.87 -8.91 4.67
CA ALA A 84 17.92 -8.80 3.57
C ALA A 84 17.39 -10.17 3.13
N GLY A 85 18.25 -11.19 3.09
CA GLY A 85 17.87 -12.57 2.83
C GLY A 85 16.83 -13.08 3.83
N ILE A 86 17.08 -12.91 5.12
CA ILE A 86 16.14 -13.29 6.20
C ILE A 86 14.81 -12.57 6.00
N VAL A 87 14.81 -11.26 5.80
CA VAL A 87 13.59 -10.47 5.58
C VAL A 87 12.81 -10.95 4.36
N LEU A 88 13.49 -11.21 3.24
CA LEU A 88 12.86 -11.71 2.01
C LEU A 88 12.30 -13.13 2.19
N ILE A 89 13.03 -14.01 2.89
CA ILE A 89 12.56 -15.37 3.21
C ILE A 89 11.33 -15.28 4.13
N SER A 90 11.37 -14.49 5.19
CA SER A 90 10.23 -14.28 6.10
C SER A 90 8.99 -13.78 5.34
N PHE A 91 9.15 -12.80 4.45
CA PHE A 91 8.05 -12.35 3.59
C PHE A 91 7.56 -13.43 2.65
N THR A 92 8.46 -14.23 2.08
CA THR A 92 8.08 -15.31 1.16
C THR A 92 7.28 -16.39 1.88
N VAL A 93 7.73 -16.84 3.05
CA VAL A 93 7.01 -17.78 3.91
C VAL A 93 5.65 -17.21 4.32
N PHE A 94 5.60 -15.94 4.70
CA PHE A 94 4.36 -15.25 5.03
C PHE A 94 3.37 -15.23 3.86
N LEU A 95 3.85 -14.93 2.65
CA LEU A 95 3.02 -14.92 1.44
C LEU A 95 2.51 -16.32 1.08
N LEU A 96 3.35 -17.36 1.24
CA LEU A 96 2.95 -18.74 0.99
C LEU A 96 1.88 -19.21 1.98
N ARG A 97 2.08 -18.94 3.28
CA ARG A 97 1.11 -19.32 4.33
C ARG A 97 -0.25 -18.64 4.15
N ASN A 98 -0.26 -17.41 3.65
CA ASN A 98 -1.46 -16.61 3.48
C ASN A 98 -1.96 -16.54 2.02
N ARG A 99 -1.51 -17.44 1.14
CA ARG A 99 -1.82 -17.42 -0.30
C ARG A 99 -3.33 -17.39 -0.59
N THR A 100 -4.12 -18.12 0.20
CA THR A 100 -5.59 -18.18 0.07
C THR A 100 -6.25 -16.83 0.34
N ALA A 101 -5.78 -16.09 1.36
CA ALA A 101 -6.29 -14.76 1.69
C ALA A 101 -5.95 -13.70 0.61
N PHE A 102 -4.88 -13.93 -0.17
CA PHE A 102 -4.48 -13.02 -1.26
C PHE A 102 -5.18 -13.28 -2.59
N GLN A 103 -5.76 -14.47 -2.80
CA GLN A 103 -6.52 -14.79 -4.02
C GLN A 103 -7.85 -14.04 -4.09
N THR A 104 -8.47 -13.75 -2.94
CA THR A 104 -9.79 -13.11 -2.86
C THR A 104 -9.73 -11.59 -2.75
N GLY A 105 -8.59 -11.03 -2.36
CA GLY A 105 -8.37 -9.58 -2.25
C GLY A 105 -6.93 -9.24 -2.66
N GLY A 106 -6.75 -8.80 -3.91
CA GLY A 106 -5.43 -8.58 -4.52
C GLY A 106 -4.44 -7.88 -3.58
N CYS A 107 -3.30 -8.53 -3.36
CA CYS A 107 -2.25 -8.02 -2.47
C CYS A 107 -1.60 -6.74 -3.02
N ALA A 108 -1.39 -5.75 -2.16
CA ALA A 108 -0.69 -4.52 -2.46
C ALA A 108 0.64 -4.42 -1.70
N CYS A 109 1.54 -5.42 -1.81
CA CYS A 109 2.89 -5.31 -1.21
C CYS A 109 3.68 -4.10 -1.75
N PHE A 110 3.36 -3.67 -2.98
CA PHE A 110 3.90 -2.49 -3.65
C PHE A 110 2.81 -1.47 -4.00
N GLY A 111 1.75 -1.37 -3.19
CA GLY A 111 0.58 -0.54 -3.50
C GLY A 111 -0.20 -1.03 -4.73
N ASP A 112 -0.82 -0.11 -5.47
CA ASP A 112 -1.67 -0.38 -6.64
C ASP A 112 -0.94 -0.88 -7.90
N HIS A 113 0.38 -1.10 -7.82
CA HIS A 113 1.15 -1.60 -8.95
C HIS A 113 0.90 -3.10 -9.18
N SER A 114 -0.19 -3.43 -9.90
CA SER A 114 -0.63 -4.79 -10.22
C SER A 114 0.48 -5.67 -10.82
N ASN A 115 1.33 -5.10 -11.69
CA ASN A 115 2.41 -5.84 -12.35
C ASN A 115 3.47 -6.37 -11.37
N LEU A 116 3.86 -5.59 -10.35
CA LEU A 116 4.88 -6.02 -9.37
C LEU A 116 4.33 -6.99 -8.32
N ASN A 117 3.01 -7.06 -8.18
CA ASN A 117 2.32 -7.94 -7.23
C ASN A 117 1.87 -9.27 -7.85
N ARG A 118 2.04 -9.48 -9.17
CA ARG A 118 1.57 -10.69 -9.86
C ARG A 118 2.26 -11.97 -9.40
N PHE A 119 3.58 -11.91 -9.14
CA PHE A 119 4.38 -13.06 -8.72
C PHE A 119 5.30 -12.72 -7.54
N PRO A 120 4.76 -12.50 -6.34
CA PRO A 120 5.53 -11.96 -5.23
C PRO A 120 6.57 -12.94 -4.69
N VAL A 121 6.32 -14.25 -4.80
CA VAL A 121 7.28 -15.32 -4.44
C VAL A 121 8.46 -15.35 -5.41
N ILE A 122 8.19 -15.36 -6.72
CA ILE A 122 9.24 -15.38 -7.76
C ILE A 122 10.13 -14.15 -7.65
N ARG A 123 9.53 -12.97 -7.44
CA ARG A 123 10.27 -11.72 -7.22
C ARG A 123 11.21 -11.81 -6.02
N ASN A 124 10.73 -12.30 -4.88
CA ASN A 124 11.58 -12.41 -3.69
C ASN A 124 12.72 -13.42 -3.90
N LEU A 125 12.46 -14.55 -4.59
CA LEU A 125 13.50 -15.51 -4.95
C LEU A 125 14.56 -14.90 -5.89
N MET A 126 14.15 -14.16 -6.92
CA MET A 126 15.08 -13.44 -7.79
C MET A 126 15.94 -12.44 -7.01
N LEU A 127 15.36 -11.73 -6.04
CA LEU A 127 16.12 -10.80 -5.19
C LEU A 127 17.11 -11.52 -4.27
N ILE A 128 16.74 -12.67 -3.71
CA ILE A 128 17.66 -13.50 -2.92
C ILE A 128 18.83 -13.96 -3.80
N MET A 129 18.57 -14.45 -5.02
CA MET A 129 19.63 -14.83 -5.95
C MET A 129 20.55 -13.65 -6.31
N LEU A 130 19.96 -12.47 -6.54
CA LEU A 130 20.72 -11.25 -6.82
C LEU A 130 21.63 -10.84 -5.64
N LEU A 131 21.14 -11.02 -4.39
CA LEU A 131 21.88 -10.73 -3.16
C LEU A 131 23.06 -11.68 -2.90
N LEU A 132 22.99 -12.92 -3.39
CA LEU A 132 24.05 -13.92 -3.21
C LEU A 132 25.28 -13.63 -4.09
N ASN A 133 25.10 -13.05 -5.28
CA ASN A 133 26.20 -12.83 -6.22
C ASN A 133 27.37 -12.01 -5.64
N PRO A 134 27.16 -10.84 -4.99
CA PRO A 134 28.28 -10.07 -4.43
C PRO A 134 29.02 -10.79 -3.30
N ILE A 135 28.34 -11.66 -2.54
CA ILE A 135 28.96 -12.47 -1.48
C ILE A 135 29.92 -13.47 -2.12
N THR A 136 29.47 -14.20 -3.16
CA THR A 136 30.28 -15.20 -3.84
C THR A 136 31.51 -14.61 -4.53
N LEU A 137 31.44 -13.34 -4.94
CA LEU A 137 32.53 -12.64 -5.61
C LEU A 137 33.52 -11.98 -4.63
N GLY A 138 33.23 -11.97 -3.32
CA GLY A 138 34.13 -11.39 -2.30
C GLY A 138 34.43 -9.90 -2.48
N VAL A 139 33.56 -9.15 -3.18
CA VAL A 139 33.84 -7.77 -3.56
C VAL A 139 33.59 -6.83 -2.38
N SER A 140 34.64 -6.15 -1.93
CA SER A 140 34.55 -5.01 -1.02
C SER A 140 34.65 -3.69 -1.80
N LEU A 141 33.73 -2.77 -1.53
CA LEU A 141 33.75 -1.42 -2.10
C LEU A 141 34.66 -0.54 -1.25
N SER A 142 35.47 0.29 -1.89
CA SER A 142 36.27 1.29 -1.18
C SER A 142 35.36 2.37 -0.54
N PRO A 143 35.85 3.12 0.47
CA PRO A 143 35.08 4.23 1.05
C PRO A 143 34.65 5.26 0.00
N LEU A 144 35.54 5.60 -0.95
CA LEU A 144 35.25 6.52 -2.06
C LEU A 144 34.10 5.99 -2.94
N GLN A 145 34.15 4.72 -3.33
CA GLN A 145 33.10 4.09 -4.12
C GLN A 145 31.76 4.07 -3.38
N SER A 146 31.79 3.83 -2.07
CA SER A 146 30.61 3.85 -1.20
C SER A 146 29.95 5.23 -1.17
N THR A 147 30.75 6.30 -1.03
CA THR A 147 30.28 7.69 -1.04
C THR A 147 29.71 8.08 -2.42
N LEU A 148 30.37 7.69 -3.51
CA LEU A 148 29.86 7.90 -4.87
C LEU A 148 28.54 7.17 -5.10
N GLN A 149 28.44 5.92 -4.66
CA GLN A 149 27.21 5.13 -4.75
C GLN A 149 26.06 5.80 -3.97
N GLY A 150 26.32 6.22 -2.73
CA GLY A 150 25.33 6.88 -1.87
C GLY A 150 24.86 8.22 -2.46
N SER A 151 25.78 9.06 -2.93
CA SER A 151 25.44 10.33 -3.56
C SER A 151 24.62 10.15 -4.84
N LEU A 152 24.99 9.20 -5.70
CA LEU A 152 24.22 8.84 -6.90
C LEU A 152 22.79 8.41 -6.54
N PHE A 153 22.64 7.58 -5.50
CA PHE A 153 21.32 7.16 -5.03
C PHE A 153 20.47 8.34 -4.54
N VAL A 154 21.04 9.25 -3.74
CA VAL A 154 20.33 10.43 -3.23
C VAL A 154 19.88 11.35 -4.38
N VAL A 155 20.77 11.62 -5.35
CA VAL A 155 20.44 12.42 -6.53
C VAL A 155 19.31 11.78 -7.34
N ALA A 156 19.40 10.47 -7.59
CA ALA A 156 18.35 9.74 -8.31
C ALA A 156 17.00 9.74 -7.56
N ALA A 157 17.03 9.58 -6.23
CA ALA A 157 15.83 9.63 -5.40
C ALA A 157 15.19 11.03 -5.40
N ALA A 158 16.00 12.08 -5.28
CA ALA A 158 15.55 13.47 -5.33
C ALA A 158 14.95 13.83 -6.70
N ALA A 159 15.61 13.43 -7.79
CA ALA A 159 15.10 13.59 -9.15
C ALA A 159 13.78 12.84 -9.36
N GLY A 160 13.70 11.59 -8.90
CA GLY A 160 12.47 10.79 -8.93
C GLY A 160 11.32 11.44 -8.15
N PHE A 161 11.61 12.02 -6.98
CA PHE A 161 10.63 12.76 -6.19
C PHE A 161 10.17 14.04 -6.90
N ALA A 162 11.09 14.83 -7.44
CA ALA A 162 10.80 16.05 -8.19
C ALA A 162 9.94 15.76 -9.43
N MET A 163 10.33 14.76 -10.24
CA MET A 163 9.55 14.34 -11.41
C MET A 163 8.15 13.84 -11.02
N ASN A 164 8.03 13.07 -9.94
CA ASN A 164 6.72 12.63 -9.45
C ASN A 164 5.87 13.80 -8.93
N ARG A 165 6.49 14.84 -8.36
CA ARG A 165 5.80 16.08 -7.96
C ARG A 165 5.29 16.85 -9.18
N LEU A 166 6.13 17.05 -10.19
CA LEU A 166 5.76 17.71 -11.45
C LEU A 166 4.67 16.96 -12.21
N ARG A 167 4.76 15.62 -12.27
CA ARG A 167 3.72 14.78 -12.85
C ARG A 167 2.40 14.93 -12.11
N ARG A 168 2.45 15.06 -10.77
CA ARG A 168 1.24 15.23 -9.96
C ARG A 168 0.61 16.60 -10.09
N SER A 169 1.38 17.66 -10.33
CA SER A 169 0.85 19.02 -10.54
C SER A 169 0.30 19.22 -11.95
N SER A 170 0.81 18.47 -12.92
CA SER A 170 0.36 18.54 -14.32
C SER A 170 -0.88 17.69 -14.62
N ASP A 171 -1.44 17.02 -13.61
CA ASP A 171 -2.60 16.17 -13.76
C ASP A 171 -3.88 17.03 -13.70
N PRO A 172 -4.55 17.30 -14.84
CA PRO A 172 -5.69 18.22 -14.90
C PRO A 172 -6.88 17.72 -14.08
N SER A 173 -6.92 16.43 -13.74
CA SER A 173 -7.92 15.84 -12.85
C SER A 173 -7.82 16.32 -11.40
N LYS A 174 -6.75 17.06 -11.04
CA LYS A 174 -6.52 17.62 -9.70
C LYS A 174 -6.69 19.12 -9.61
N GLN A 175 -7.26 19.76 -10.63
CA GLN A 175 -7.79 21.10 -10.39
C GLN A 175 -8.75 20.99 -9.20
N PRO A 176 -8.52 21.77 -8.11
CA PRO A 176 -9.39 21.72 -6.96
C PRO A 176 -10.81 21.98 -7.46
N LEU A 177 -11.71 21.02 -7.27
CA LEU A 177 -13.12 21.29 -7.48
C LEU A 177 -13.47 22.52 -6.63
N PRO A 178 -14.26 23.46 -7.18
CA PRO A 178 -14.56 24.72 -6.52
C PRO A 178 -15.05 24.48 -5.09
N THR A 179 -14.33 25.06 -4.14
CA THR A 179 -14.38 24.83 -2.68
C THR A 179 -15.73 25.14 -2.02
N GLU A 180 -16.73 25.60 -2.78
CA GLU A 180 -18.05 26.01 -2.27
C GLU A 180 -19.13 24.93 -2.38
N ALA A 181 -18.87 23.81 -3.05
CA ALA A 181 -19.73 22.64 -2.89
C ALA A 181 -19.27 21.91 -1.63
N LEU A 182 -20.08 21.95 -0.56
CA LEU A 182 -19.96 21.00 0.56
C LEU A 182 -20.06 19.58 -0.04
N GLU A 183 -18.92 19.00 -0.41
CA GLU A 183 -18.84 17.67 -0.99
C GLU A 183 -19.17 16.67 0.12
N HIS A 184 -20.46 16.38 0.25
CA HIS A 184 -20.87 15.25 1.05
C HIS A 184 -20.26 13.99 0.40
N PRO A 185 -19.49 13.19 1.15
CA PRO A 185 -18.90 11.97 0.62
C PRO A 185 -20.00 11.06 0.08
N ILE A 186 -19.93 10.78 -1.22
CA ILE A 186 -20.84 9.85 -1.89
C ILE A 186 -20.23 8.45 -1.77
N LEU A 187 -21.00 7.53 -1.20
CA LEU A 187 -20.70 6.12 -1.07
C LEU A 187 -21.63 5.34 -1.98
N TYR A 188 -21.11 4.52 -2.89
CA TYR A 188 -21.97 3.56 -3.58
C TYR A 188 -21.91 2.21 -2.89
N VAL A 189 -23.04 1.58 -2.62
CA VAL A 189 -23.08 0.25 -2.01
C VAL A 189 -23.90 -0.65 -2.91
N SER A 190 -23.37 -1.81 -3.26
CA SER A 190 -24.14 -2.84 -3.97
C SER A 190 -24.46 -4.00 -3.04
N TYR A 191 -25.73 -4.38 -2.96
CA TYR A 191 -26.19 -5.47 -2.10
C TYR A 191 -25.61 -6.84 -2.47
N ARG A 192 -25.06 -6.97 -3.69
CA ARG A 192 -24.45 -8.21 -4.20
C ARG A 192 -22.99 -8.37 -3.82
N LEU A 193 -22.33 -7.32 -3.32
CA LEU A 193 -20.91 -7.37 -2.99
C LEU A 193 -20.69 -8.13 -1.69
N ASN A 194 -19.60 -8.90 -1.63
CA ASN A 194 -19.22 -9.74 -0.48
C ASN A 194 -18.97 -8.96 0.83
N GLY A 195 -18.99 -7.63 0.82
CA GLY A 195 -18.87 -6.79 2.02
C GLY A 195 -20.09 -5.94 2.36
N PHE A 196 -21.25 -6.24 1.77
CA PHE A 196 -22.49 -5.52 2.06
C PHE A 196 -22.88 -5.58 3.54
N LYS A 197 -22.64 -6.71 4.22
CA LYS A 197 -22.98 -6.88 5.65
C LYS A 197 -22.15 -5.96 6.54
N GLU A 198 -20.88 -5.78 6.23
CA GLU A 198 -19.96 -4.89 6.94
C GLU A 198 -20.33 -3.43 6.71
N ALA A 199 -20.60 -3.05 5.46
CA ALA A 199 -21.10 -1.71 5.12
C ALA A 199 -22.42 -1.42 5.84
N ASP A 200 -23.35 -2.39 5.84
CA ASP A 200 -24.62 -2.29 6.54
C ASP A 200 -24.44 -2.09 8.05
N ARG A 201 -23.52 -2.83 8.68
CA ARG A 201 -23.21 -2.65 10.09
C ARG A 201 -22.71 -1.24 10.39
N LEU A 202 -21.74 -0.74 9.62
CA LEU A 202 -21.13 0.57 9.83
C LEU A 202 -22.11 1.72 9.58
N LEU A 203 -22.90 1.63 8.51
CA LEU A 203 -23.90 2.65 8.16
C LEU A 203 -25.14 2.63 9.07
N SER A 204 -25.31 1.57 9.87
CA SER A 204 -26.37 1.51 10.88
C SER A 204 -26.01 2.22 12.18
N GLU A 205 -24.72 2.50 12.40
CA GLU A 205 -24.27 3.17 13.62
C GLU A 205 -24.52 4.69 13.48
N PRO A 206 -24.96 5.37 14.56
CA PRO A 206 -25.17 6.81 14.52
C PRO A 206 -23.84 7.52 14.22
N SER A 207 -23.86 8.41 13.22
CA SER A 207 -22.68 9.16 12.78
C SER A 207 -22.89 10.65 12.96
N SER A 208 -21.84 11.38 13.32
CA SER A 208 -21.84 12.84 13.35
C SER A 208 -21.80 13.47 11.95
N ARG A 209 -21.55 12.67 10.89
CA ARG A 209 -21.48 13.13 9.50
C ARG A 209 -22.48 12.39 8.61
N VAL A 210 -23.20 13.16 7.80
CA VAL A 210 -24.15 12.61 6.82
C VAL A 210 -23.41 12.19 5.56
N LEU A 211 -23.40 10.89 5.28
CA LEU A 211 -22.92 10.30 4.02
C LEU A 211 -24.07 10.27 2.99
N PHE A 212 -23.76 10.42 1.71
CA PHE A 212 -24.71 10.16 0.63
C PHE A 212 -24.49 8.75 0.10
N VAL A 213 -25.38 7.82 0.39
CA VAL A 213 -25.24 6.40 0.04
C VAL A 213 -26.06 6.08 -1.19
N VAL A 214 -25.43 5.88 -2.35
CA VAL A 214 -26.09 5.36 -3.54
C VAL A 214 -26.15 3.83 -3.46
N LEU A 215 -27.32 3.29 -3.17
CA LEU A 215 -27.55 1.87 -2.96
C LEU A 215 -28.08 1.20 -4.23
N GLU A 216 -27.28 0.30 -4.80
CA GLU A 216 -27.74 -0.66 -5.80
C GLU A 216 -28.37 -1.85 -5.06
N ALA A 217 -29.70 -1.90 -5.01
CA ALA A 217 -30.46 -2.99 -4.41
C ALA A 217 -31.91 -3.05 -4.93
N PRO A 218 -32.61 -4.20 -4.81
CA PRO A 218 -34.05 -4.28 -5.00
C PRO A 218 -34.79 -3.31 -4.08
N ILE A 219 -35.97 -2.84 -4.51
CA ILE A 219 -36.75 -1.80 -3.81
C ILE A 219 -36.99 -2.11 -2.32
N TRP A 220 -37.23 -3.38 -1.98
CA TRP A 220 -37.49 -3.81 -0.60
C TRP A 220 -36.24 -3.72 0.30
N ILE A 221 -35.05 -3.98 -0.24
CA ILE A 221 -33.78 -3.78 0.48
C ILE A 221 -33.55 -2.28 0.66
N PHE A 222 -33.76 -1.51 -0.41
CA PHE A 222 -33.57 -0.06 -0.36
C PHE A 222 -34.41 0.58 0.75
N ASN A 223 -35.71 0.30 0.80
CA ASN A 223 -36.61 0.82 1.83
C ASN A 223 -36.16 0.42 3.25
N LEU A 224 -35.76 -0.84 3.44
CA LEU A 224 -35.25 -1.33 4.72
C LEU A 224 -33.96 -0.62 5.14
N LYS A 225 -33.04 -0.37 4.19
CA LYS A 225 -31.78 0.32 4.47
C LYS A 225 -31.96 1.82 4.69
N GLN A 226 -32.90 2.45 4.00
CA GLN A 226 -33.23 3.86 4.23
C GLN A 226 -33.71 4.11 5.67
N LEU A 227 -34.49 3.18 6.23
CA LEU A 227 -34.91 3.23 7.64
C LEU A 227 -33.75 2.95 8.59
N ARG A 228 -32.91 1.96 8.26
CA ARG A 228 -31.83 1.49 9.12
C ARG A 228 -30.62 2.44 9.15
N TRP A 229 -30.31 3.10 8.05
CA TRP A 229 -29.18 4.03 7.89
C TRP A 229 -29.66 5.48 8.03
N SER A 230 -30.44 5.76 9.08
CA SER A 230 -31.14 7.04 9.27
C SER A 230 -30.21 8.25 9.47
N SER A 231 -28.95 8.02 9.83
CA SER A 231 -27.89 9.03 9.91
C SER A 231 -27.35 9.45 8.53
N HIS A 232 -27.79 8.80 7.45
CA HIS A 232 -27.24 8.94 6.11
C HIS A 232 -28.34 9.15 5.05
N ARG A 233 -27.99 9.77 3.94
CA ARG A 233 -28.91 10.00 2.82
C ARG A 233 -28.77 8.88 1.81
N VAL A 234 -29.71 7.94 1.81
CA VAL A 234 -29.69 6.79 0.88
C VAL A 234 -30.46 7.12 -0.40
N VAL A 235 -29.83 6.90 -1.56
CA VAL A 235 -30.40 7.14 -2.90
C VAL A 235 -30.35 5.83 -3.70
N ALA A 236 -31.43 5.45 -4.37
CA ALA A 236 -31.44 4.24 -5.19
C ALA A 236 -30.60 4.44 -6.46
N SER A 237 -29.82 3.43 -6.87
CA SER A 237 -29.02 3.49 -8.11
C SER A 237 -29.84 3.57 -9.41
N ASN A 238 -31.16 3.39 -9.31
CA ASN A 238 -32.08 3.08 -10.40
C ASN A 238 -32.47 4.32 -11.22
N GLY A 239 -31.97 5.50 -10.86
CA GLY A 239 -31.98 6.69 -11.72
C GLY A 239 -30.90 6.58 -12.81
N SER A 240 -31.09 7.23 -13.94
CA SER A 240 -30.17 7.19 -15.08
C SER A 240 -28.76 7.67 -14.69
N PHE A 241 -27.83 6.72 -14.46
CA PHE A 241 -26.38 6.93 -14.46
C PHE A 241 -25.76 6.24 -15.70
N PRO A 242 -24.81 6.89 -16.41
CA PRO A 242 -24.24 6.35 -17.63
C PRO A 242 -23.24 5.22 -17.36
N GLY A 243 -23.40 4.10 -18.08
CA GLY A 243 -22.30 3.16 -18.37
C GLY A 243 -22.15 1.98 -17.40
N ARG A 244 -22.23 0.77 -17.96
CA ARG A 244 -22.17 -0.53 -17.31
C ARG A 244 -20.76 -0.92 -16.85
N GLU A 245 -20.28 -0.43 -15.72
CA GLU A 245 -19.25 -1.10 -14.91
C GLU A 245 -19.48 -0.80 -13.42
N ALA A 246 -19.10 -1.71 -12.52
CA ALA A 246 -19.32 -1.56 -11.09
C ALA A 246 -18.45 -0.42 -10.53
N PHE A 247 -19.07 0.67 -10.07
CA PHE A 247 -18.32 1.80 -9.52
C PHE A 247 -18.74 2.15 -8.09
N LEU A 248 -17.71 2.27 -7.25
CA LEU A 248 -17.75 2.89 -5.93
C LEU A 248 -16.84 4.12 -5.98
N LEU A 249 -17.43 5.29 -6.16
CA LEU A 249 -16.71 6.56 -6.32
C LEU A 249 -16.58 7.29 -4.99
N HIS A 250 -15.66 6.85 -4.13
CA HIS A 250 -14.84 7.83 -3.43
C HIS A 250 -13.59 8.01 -4.28
N ARG A 251 -13.60 9.05 -5.10
CA ARG A 251 -12.39 9.52 -5.77
C ARG A 251 -11.48 10.04 -4.66
N ASP A 252 -10.23 9.61 -4.63
CA ASP A 252 -9.25 10.42 -3.93
C ASP A 252 -9.24 11.83 -4.56
N PRO A 253 -8.56 12.83 -3.97
CA PRO A 253 -8.41 14.17 -4.58
C PRO A 253 -7.75 14.17 -5.98
N ARG A 254 -7.50 12.99 -6.57
CA ARG A 254 -6.87 12.72 -7.85
C ARG A 254 -7.75 11.90 -8.80
N GLY A 255 -9.04 11.76 -8.48
CA GLY A 255 -9.97 11.06 -9.36
C GLY A 255 -9.87 9.53 -9.36
N ASN A 256 -8.97 8.93 -8.57
CA ASN A 256 -8.74 7.49 -8.59
C ASN A 256 -9.75 6.75 -7.70
N ILE A 257 -10.20 5.59 -8.18
CA ILE A 257 -11.16 4.72 -7.49
C ILE A 257 -10.44 3.97 -6.36
N LYS A 258 -10.83 4.19 -5.10
CA LYS A 258 -10.31 3.41 -3.96
C LYS A 258 -11.00 2.04 -3.85
N ARG A 259 -10.22 0.98 -3.57
CA ARG A 259 -10.73 -0.40 -3.42
C ARG A 259 -11.48 -0.59 -2.09
N PHE A 260 -12.41 -1.54 -2.07
CA PHE A 260 -13.28 -1.89 -0.93
C PHE A 260 -12.56 -2.05 0.42
N SER A 261 -11.32 -2.54 0.42
CA SER A 261 -10.48 -2.70 1.61
C SER A 261 -10.09 -1.40 2.31
N GLU A 262 -10.00 -0.31 1.56
CA GLU A 262 -9.59 1.02 2.06
C GLU A 262 -10.75 1.78 2.68
N TRP A 263 -11.98 1.41 2.31
CA TRP A 263 -13.21 2.05 2.76
C TRP A 263 -13.56 1.72 4.21
N TYR A 264 -13.24 0.51 4.68
CA TYR A 264 -13.48 0.10 6.07
C TYR A 264 -12.70 0.98 7.08
N ALA A 265 -11.41 1.24 6.83
CA ALA A 265 -10.65 2.18 7.68
C ALA A 265 -11.17 3.60 7.58
N TYR A 266 -11.52 4.04 6.37
CA TYR A 266 -12.07 5.38 6.17
C TYR A 266 -13.35 5.55 6.98
N LEU A 267 -14.29 4.61 6.88
CA LEU A 267 -15.52 4.64 7.66
C LEU A 267 -15.24 4.58 9.16
N GLN A 268 -14.37 3.70 9.64
CA GLN A 268 -14.03 3.65 11.06
C GLN A 268 -13.46 4.98 11.56
N MET A 269 -12.63 5.65 10.76
CA MET A 269 -12.05 6.96 11.11
C MET A 269 -13.04 8.12 11.01
N ASP A 270 -13.90 8.12 9.99
CA ASP A 270 -14.73 9.28 9.63
C ASP A 270 -16.13 9.21 10.24
N ILE A 271 -16.68 8.01 10.45
CA ILE A 271 -17.93 7.80 11.20
C ILE A 271 -17.68 7.91 12.71
N GLY A 272 -16.43 7.75 13.16
CA GLY A 272 -16.09 7.84 14.58
C GLY A 272 -16.74 6.72 15.37
N VAL A 273 -16.72 5.49 14.83
CA VAL A 273 -17.20 4.29 15.54
C VAL A 273 -16.31 4.11 16.77
N THR A 274 -16.74 4.69 17.88
CA THR A 274 -16.16 4.43 19.20
C THR A 274 -16.44 2.97 19.50
N GLU A 275 -15.37 2.18 19.63
CA GLU A 275 -15.47 0.82 20.14
C GLU A 275 -16.12 0.87 21.53
N LYS A 276 -17.45 0.68 21.55
CA LYS A 276 -18.30 0.45 22.71
C LYS A 276 -18.22 1.50 23.84
N GLY A 277 -19.21 2.39 23.85
CA GLY A 277 -20.10 2.48 25.00
C GLY A 277 -19.55 2.98 26.33
N GLN A 278 -18.65 3.97 26.34
CA GLN A 278 -18.58 4.89 27.47
C GLN A 278 -19.38 6.15 27.11
N VAL A 279 -20.59 6.21 27.67
CA VAL A 279 -21.34 7.46 27.83
C VAL A 279 -20.51 8.32 28.81
N GLN A 280 -20.11 9.52 28.39
CA GLN A 280 -19.71 10.57 29.33
C GLN A 280 -20.96 11.15 29.99
#